data_AF-A0A258X6G4-F1
#
_entry.id   AF-A0A258X6G4-F1
#
_cell.length_a   1.000
_cell.length_b   1.000
_cell.length_c   1.000
_cell.angle_alpha   90.00
_cell.angle_beta   90.00
_cell.angle_gamma   90.00
#
_symmetry.space_group_name_H-M   'P 1'
#
loop_
_entity.id
_entity.type
_entity.pdbx_description
1 polymer ?
#
loop_
_entity_poly.entity_id
_entity_poly.type
_entity_poly.pdbx_seq_one_letter_code
_entity_poly.pdbx_strand_id
1 'polypeptide(L)'
;MKRAFANLAATVTLAIAATFTLTGATKPAATKAASPAGAPVIGTVTPEGHHLLGSPKAPLRLVQFVSYTCPHCAQFEVESETQLKLGLVTTNKGAVEVRNFVRDPIDVTVALITNCVPANRFFQLHTAFMRAQPQWIGPLATSTPAQRQRWTTGPFAS
;
A
#
# COMPACT_ATOMS: atom_id res chain seq x y z
N MET A 1 41.01 65.36 -10.67
CA MET A 1 42.15 64.90 -9.85
C MET A 1 42.36 63.41 -10.13
N LYS A 2 42.89 63.02 -11.30
CA LYS A 2 44.30 62.63 -11.53
C LYS A 2 44.97 61.95 -10.33
N ARG A 3 44.99 60.61 -10.30
CA ARG A 3 46.18 59.81 -9.96
C ARG A 3 46.19 58.53 -10.79
N ALA A 4 47.05 58.54 -11.79
CA ALA A 4 47.53 57.39 -12.52
C ALA A 4 48.64 56.72 -11.69
N PHE A 5 48.66 55.40 -11.62
CA PHE A 5 49.88 54.63 -11.39
C PHE A 5 49.88 53.43 -12.33
N ALA A 6 50.96 53.35 -13.08
CA ALA A 6 51.21 52.40 -14.15
C ALA A 6 52.07 51.22 -13.64
N ASN A 7 51.97 50.12 -14.37
CA ASN A 7 52.95 49.05 -14.59
C ASN A 7 53.32 48.12 -13.42
N LEU A 8 52.97 46.83 -13.57
CA LEU A 8 53.99 45.79 -13.77
C LEU A 8 53.39 44.54 -14.43
N ALA A 9 54.08 44.07 -15.46
CA ALA A 9 53.75 42.91 -16.27
C ALA A 9 54.06 41.59 -15.55
N ALA A 10 53.22 40.57 -15.77
CA ALA A 10 53.64 39.17 -15.77
C ALA A 10 52.58 38.34 -16.52
N THR A 11 52.83 38.14 -17.81
CA THR A 11 52.13 37.19 -18.66
C THR A 11 52.52 35.76 -18.27
N VAL A 12 51.55 34.95 -17.86
CA VAL A 12 51.67 33.48 -17.90
C VAL A 12 50.48 32.95 -18.70
N THR A 13 50.74 32.71 -19.98
CA THR A 13 49.90 31.93 -20.88
C THR A 13 49.93 30.47 -20.49
N LEU A 14 48.78 29.90 -20.14
CA LEU A 14 48.55 28.46 -20.32
C LEU A 14 47.14 28.26 -20.89
N ALA A 15 47.10 28.16 -22.21
CA ALA A 15 45.93 27.71 -22.95
C ALA A 15 45.76 26.21 -22.74
N ILE A 16 44.60 25.79 -22.23
CA ILE A 16 44.13 24.42 -22.39
C ILE A 16 42.75 24.51 -23.04
N ALA A 17 42.73 24.26 -24.35
CA ALA A 17 41.53 24.07 -25.13
C ALA A 17 40.83 22.79 -24.64
N ALA A 18 39.66 22.95 -24.01
CA ALA A 18 38.77 21.83 -23.72
C ALA A 18 37.98 21.51 -25.00
N THR A 19 38.43 20.48 -25.70
CA THR A 19 37.71 19.82 -26.79
C THR A 19 36.40 19.24 -26.26
N PHE A 20 35.28 19.79 -26.72
CA PHE A 20 33.94 19.27 -26.47
C PHE A 20 33.71 18.04 -27.35
N THR A 21 33.87 16.83 -26.79
CA THR A 21 33.40 15.60 -27.41
C THR A 21 31.97 15.33 -26.98
N LEU A 22 31.03 15.43 -27.92
CA LEU A 22 29.65 14.96 -27.76
C LEU A 22 29.67 13.43 -27.63
N THR A 23 29.63 12.92 -26.40
CA THR A 23 29.26 11.53 -26.13
C THR A 23 27.87 11.54 -25.47
N GLY A 24 26.91 10.91 -26.15
CA GLY A 24 25.54 10.76 -25.67
C GLY A 24 25.50 10.04 -24.33
N ALA A 25 25.14 10.79 -23.28
CA ALA A 25 24.90 10.23 -21.95
C ALA A 25 23.59 9.43 -21.97
N THR A 26 23.66 8.14 -22.30
CA THR A 26 22.60 7.20 -21.94
C THR A 26 22.58 7.11 -20.42
N LYS A 27 21.62 7.81 -19.79
CA LYS A 27 21.34 7.72 -18.36
C LYS A 27 21.09 6.24 -18.02
N PRO A 28 21.89 5.60 -17.15
CA PRO A 28 21.62 4.23 -16.76
C PRO A 28 20.22 4.18 -16.16
N ALA A 29 19.36 3.32 -16.69
CA ALA A 29 18.08 3.04 -16.07
C ALA A 29 18.37 2.55 -14.64
N ALA A 30 17.93 3.31 -13.65
CA ALA A 30 18.07 2.93 -12.26
C ALA A 30 17.33 1.61 -12.05
N THR A 31 18.07 0.52 -11.90
CA THR A 31 17.54 -0.77 -11.46
C THR A 31 17.00 -0.57 -10.06
N LYS A 32 15.68 -0.42 -9.95
CA LYS A 32 14.99 -0.18 -8.69
C LYS A 32 15.18 -1.44 -7.84
N ALA A 33 16.10 -1.38 -6.88
CA ALA A 33 16.47 -2.50 -6.00
C ALA A 33 15.23 -3.24 -5.46
N ALA A 34 15.31 -4.57 -5.43
CA ALA A 34 14.39 -5.39 -4.67
C ALA A 34 14.53 -5.02 -3.18
N SER A 35 13.42 -5.02 -2.44
CA SER A 35 13.47 -4.77 -1.01
C SER A 35 14.39 -5.80 -0.34
N PRO A 36 15.24 -5.42 0.63
CA PRO A 36 16.10 -6.36 1.33
C PRO A 36 15.25 -7.48 1.94
N ALA A 37 15.72 -8.72 1.84
CA ALA A 37 15.13 -9.83 2.59
C ALA A 37 15.12 -9.46 4.08
N GLY A 38 13.95 -9.43 4.71
CA GLY A 38 13.78 -9.06 6.11
C GLY A 38 13.33 -7.61 6.39
N ALA A 39 13.08 -6.78 5.38
CA ALA A 39 12.38 -5.51 5.60
C ALA A 39 10.98 -5.76 6.19
N PRO A 40 10.50 -4.96 7.17
CA PRO A 40 9.19 -5.15 7.76
C PRO A 40 8.12 -5.16 6.66
N VAL A 41 7.24 -6.17 6.70
CA VAL A 41 6.11 -6.29 5.80
C VAL A 41 5.07 -5.25 6.21
N ILE A 42 5.13 -4.08 5.58
CA ILE A 42 4.22 -2.96 5.85
C ILE A 42 3.07 -3.01 4.83
N GLY A 43 1.84 -2.79 5.31
CA GLY A 43 0.68 -2.58 4.45
C GLY A 43 0.80 -1.25 3.69
N THR A 44 0.53 -1.28 2.39
CA THR A 44 0.52 -0.11 1.49
C THR A 44 -0.80 -0.02 0.74
N VAL A 45 -1.06 1.11 0.08
CA VAL A 45 -2.24 1.29 -0.78
C VAL A 45 -1.80 1.26 -2.24
N THR A 46 -2.50 0.50 -3.09
CA THR A 46 -2.26 0.44 -4.53
C THR A 46 -2.76 1.72 -5.22
N PRO A 47 -2.34 2.00 -6.47
CA PRO A 47 -2.87 3.14 -7.23
C PRO A 47 -4.40 3.14 -7.36
N GLU A 48 -5.02 1.97 -7.34
CA GLU A 48 -6.47 1.77 -7.40
C GLU A 48 -7.17 1.92 -6.04
N GLY A 49 -6.42 2.21 -4.96
CA GLY A 49 -6.98 2.39 -3.62
C GLY A 49 -7.18 1.10 -2.82
N HIS A 50 -6.56 -0.01 -3.22
CA HIS A 50 -6.65 -1.30 -2.50
C HIS A 50 -5.48 -1.52 -1.56
N HIS A 51 -5.59 -2.48 -0.64
CA HIS A 51 -4.57 -2.69 0.38
C HIS A 51 -3.62 -3.82 0.00
N LEU A 52 -2.33 -3.54 -0.06
CA LEU A 52 -1.29 -4.49 -0.43
C LEU A 52 -0.37 -4.81 0.75
N LEU A 53 -0.23 -6.09 1.06
CA LEU A 53 0.73 -6.64 2.00
C LEU A 53 1.93 -7.22 1.24
N GLY A 54 3.12 -6.67 1.49
CA GLY A 54 4.36 -7.10 0.85
C GLY A 54 4.85 -6.15 -0.24
N SER A 55 5.75 -6.65 -1.09
CA SER A 55 6.38 -5.85 -2.14
C SER A 55 5.45 -5.67 -3.34
N PRO A 56 5.23 -4.43 -3.84
CA PRO A 56 4.55 -4.20 -5.11
C PRO A 56 5.23 -4.85 -6.32
N LYS A 57 6.53 -5.19 -6.19
CA LYS A 57 7.33 -5.85 -7.23
C LYS A 57 7.43 -7.37 -7.05
N ALA A 58 6.73 -7.96 -6.09
CA ALA A 58 6.76 -9.39 -5.90
C ALA A 58 6.27 -10.09 -7.20
N PRO A 59 6.88 -11.22 -7.60
CA PRO A 59 6.59 -11.83 -8.89
C PRO A 59 5.17 -12.41 -8.98
N LEU A 60 4.58 -12.82 -7.85
CA LEU A 60 3.20 -13.26 -7.76
C LEU A 60 2.34 -12.22 -7.02
N ARG A 61 1.13 -11.98 -7.53
CA ARG A 61 0.10 -11.17 -6.87
C ARG A 61 -1.13 -12.01 -6.60
N LEU A 62 -1.46 -12.20 -5.32
CA LEU A 62 -2.72 -12.81 -4.89
C LEU A 62 -3.71 -11.68 -4.59
N VAL A 63 -4.82 -11.61 -5.33
CA VAL A 63 -5.90 -10.64 -5.07
C VAL A 63 -7.04 -11.36 -4.37
N GLN A 64 -7.41 -10.88 -3.19
CA GLN A 64 -8.51 -11.41 -2.40
C GLN A 64 -9.69 -10.43 -2.41
N PHE A 65 -10.83 -10.87 -2.91
CA PHE A 65 -12.10 -10.16 -2.82
C PHE A 65 -12.85 -10.71 -1.61
N VAL A 66 -13.01 -9.88 -0.57
CA VAL A 66 -13.48 -10.36 0.74
C VAL A 66 -14.55 -9.45 1.32
N SER A 67 -15.48 -10.06 2.05
CA SER A 67 -16.59 -9.39 2.75
C SER A 67 -16.51 -9.70 4.23
N TYR A 68 -16.63 -8.69 5.09
CA TYR A 68 -16.51 -8.86 6.54
C TYR A 68 -17.69 -9.64 7.14
N THR A 69 -18.83 -9.69 6.47
CA THR A 69 -20.02 -10.43 6.91
C THR A 69 -20.08 -11.86 6.34
N CYS A 70 -19.07 -12.29 5.57
CA CYS A 70 -19.03 -13.62 4.98
C CYS A 70 -18.36 -14.64 5.93
N PRO A 71 -19.03 -15.72 6.34
CA PRO A 71 -18.45 -16.71 7.25
C PRO A 71 -17.26 -17.45 6.64
N HIS A 72 -17.29 -17.70 5.32
CA HIS A 72 -16.18 -18.34 4.63
C HIS A 72 -14.94 -17.44 4.51
N CYS A 73 -15.13 -16.11 4.39
CA CYS A 73 -14.01 -15.17 4.41
C CYS A 73 -13.32 -15.17 5.79
N ALA A 74 -14.10 -15.17 6.87
CA ALA A 74 -13.55 -15.25 8.23
C ALA A 74 -12.80 -16.56 8.48
N GLN A 75 -13.37 -17.70 8.05
CA GLN A 75 -12.68 -18.99 8.15
C GLN A 75 -11.38 -19.01 7.33
N PHE A 76 -11.43 -18.53 6.08
CA PHE A 76 -10.25 -18.44 5.23
C PHE A 76 -9.15 -17.55 5.84
N GLU A 77 -9.51 -16.41 6.44
CA GLU A 77 -8.53 -15.56 7.13
C GLU A 77 -7.86 -16.32 8.29
N VAL A 78 -8.65 -17.04 9.09
CA VAL A 78 -8.12 -17.84 10.21
C VAL A 78 -7.11 -18.87 9.73
N GLU A 79 -7.43 -19.59 8.65
CA GLU A 79 -6.65 -20.70 8.10
C GLU A 79 -5.44 -20.25 7.28
N SER A 80 -5.57 -19.18 6.51
CA SER A 80 -4.60 -18.81 5.47
C SER A 80 -3.60 -17.74 5.88
N GLU A 81 -3.98 -16.79 6.75
CA GLU A 81 -3.23 -15.55 6.98
C GLU A 81 -1.77 -15.82 7.36
N THR A 82 -1.53 -16.69 8.34
CA THR A 82 -0.18 -17.03 8.81
C THR A 82 0.65 -17.68 7.71
N GLN A 83 0.06 -18.62 6.97
CA GLN A 83 0.76 -19.36 5.91
C GLN A 83 1.12 -18.43 4.74
N LEU A 84 0.19 -17.54 4.35
CA LEU A 84 0.44 -16.52 3.34
C LEU A 84 1.53 -15.54 3.79
N LYS A 85 1.46 -15.04 5.03
CA LYS A 85 2.48 -14.12 5.55
C LYS A 85 3.86 -14.76 5.57
N LEU A 86 4.02 -15.93 6.18
CA LEU A 86 5.33 -16.57 6.34
C LEU A 86 5.85 -17.18 5.04
N GLY A 87 4.99 -17.86 4.28
CA GLY A 87 5.39 -18.64 3.11
C GLY A 87 5.48 -17.84 1.81
N LEU A 88 4.64 -16.82 1.63
CA LEU A 88 4.53 -16.04 0.39
C LEU A 88 5.12 -14.64 0.53
N VAL A 89 4.70 -13.91 1.57
CA VAL A 89 5.01 -12.47 1.70
C VAL A 89 6.41 -12.23 2.26
N THR A 90 6.74 -12.84 3.41
CA THR A 90 8.06 -12.68 4.06
C THR A 90 9.20 -13.21 3.19
N THR A 91 8.95 -14.24 2.39
CA THR A 91 9.92 -14.80 1.43
C THR A 91 10.01 -13.98 0.13
N ASN A 92 9.22 -12.91 -0.01
CA ASN A 92 9.10 -12.08 -1.21
C ASN A 92 8.74 -12.86 -2.49
N LYS A 93 8.17 -14.07 -2.34
CA LYS A 93 7.65 -14.88 -3.46
C LYS A 93 6.36 -14.30 -4.03
N GLY A 94 5.59 -13.57 -3.22
CA GLY A 94 4.40 -12.87 -3.66
C GLY A 94 3.96 -11.77 -2.72
N ALA A 95 2.92 -11.06 -3.13
CA ALA A 95 2.22 -10.08 -2.32
C ALA A 95 0.72 -10.39 -2.30
N VAL A 96 0.06 -10.01 -1.21
CA VAL A 96 -1.38 -10.20 -1.01
C VAL A 96 -2.07 -8.86 -1.10
N GLU A 97 -3.02 -8.72 -2.01
CA GLU A 97 -3.85 -7.54 -2.17
C GLU A 97 -5.27 -7.84 -1.71
N VAL A 98 -5.76 -7.09 -0.73
CA VAL A 98 -7.12 -7.23 -0.20
C VAL A 98 -8.00 -6.14 -0.80
N ARG A 99 -9.12 -6.57 -1.38
CA ARG A 99 -10.15 -5.72 -1.95
C ARG A 99 -11.47 -6.01 -1.23
N ASN A 100 -12.08 -4.98 -0.66
CA ASN A 100 -13.38 -5.13 -0.01
C ASN A 100 -14.45 -5.38 -1.08
N PHE A 101 -15.02 -6.58 -1.08
CA PHE A 101 -16.19 -6.95 -1.86
C PHE A 101 -17.41 -6.77 -0.98
N VAL A 102 -17.94 -5.55 -0.97
CA VAL A 102 -19.01 -5.14 -0.08
C VAL A 102 -20.34 -5.76 -0.50
N ARG A 103 -20.97 -6.53 0.40
CA ARG A 103 -22.22 -7.27 0.09
C ARG A 103 -23.48 -6.71 0.74
N ASP A 104 -23.34 -5.96 1.83
CA ASP A 104 -24.45 -5.47 2.63
C ASP A 104 -24.07 -4.21 3.45
N PRO A 105 -25.03 -3.48 4.04
CA PRO A 105 -24.74 -2.24 4.78
C PRO A 105 -23.87 -2.44 6.04
N ILE A 106 -23.91 -3.62 6.66
CA ILE A 106 -23.06 -3.92 7.83
C ILE A 106 -21.62 -4.08 7.35
N ASP A 107 -21.43 -4.75 6.22
CA ASP A 107 -20.13 -4.88 5.56
C ASP A 107 -19.55 -3.51 5.16
N VAL A 108 -20.37 -2.60 4.62
CA VAL A 108 -19.97 -1.20 4.36
C VAL A 108 -19.42 -0.55 5.62
N THR A 109 -20.12 -0.72 6.75
CA THR A 109 -19.75 -0.09 8.03
C THR A 109 -18.36 -0.57 8.48
N VAL A 110 -18.12 -1.89 8.45
CA VAL A 110 -16.80 -2.45 8.81
C VAL A 110 -15.74 -2.02 7.81
N ALA A 111 -16.05 -2.01 6.50
CA ALA A 111 -15.14 -1.54 5.48
C ALA A 111 -14.73 -0.08 5.67
N LEU A 112 -15.66 0.81 6.03
CA LEU A 112 -15.35 2.21 6.34
C LEU A 112 -14.38 2.31 7.54
N ILE A 113 -14.62 1.54 8.60
CA ILE A 113 -13.76 1.52 9.79
C ILE A 113 -12.36 1.01 9.44
N THR A 114 -12.26 -0.06 8.64
CA THR A 114 -10.95 -0.63 8.28
C THR A 114 -10.20 0.22 7.27
N ASN A 115 -10.90 0.98 6.42
CA ASN A 115 -10.28 1.81 5.39
C ASN A 115 -9.91 3.23 5.86
N CYS A 116 -10.43 3.70 7.00
CA CYS A 116 -10.12 5.04 7.51
C CYS A 116 -8.81 5.13 8.31
N VAL A 117 -8.17 3.99 8.60
CA VAL A 117 -6.88 3.95 9.30
C VAL A 117 -5.69 4.12 8.33
N PRO A 118 -4.50 4.52 8.82
CA PRO A 118 -3.30 4.53 7.99
C PRO A 118 -3.02 3.14 7.38
N ALA A 119 -2.47 3.12 6.17
CA ALA A 119 -2.25 1.89 5.38
C ALA A 119 -1.51 0.77 6.15
N ASN A 120 -0.52 1.14 6.97
CA ASN A 120 0.25 0.20 7.79
C ASN A 120 -0.55 -0.45 8.93
N ARG A 121 -1.76 0.04 9.23
CA ARG A 121 -2.67 -0.52 10.24
C ARG A 121 -3.82 -1.31 9.64
N PHE A 122 -4.10 -1.17 8.34
CA PHE A 122 -5.21 -1.85 7.67
C PHE A 122 -5.24 -3.35 7.96
N PHE A 123 -4.14 -4.07 7.70
CA PHE A 123 -4.11 -5.52 7.85
C PHE A 123 -4.30 -5.99 9.29
N GLN A 124 -3.86 -5.22 10.28
CA GLN A 124 -4.10 -5.55 11.69
C GLN A 124 -5.60 -5.48 12.00
N LEU A 125 -6.27 -4.41 11.55
CA LEU A 125 -7.68 -4.20 11.81
C LEU A 125 -8.57 -5.11 10.97
N HIS A 126 -8.23 -5.31 9.69
CA HIS A 126 -8.88 -6.26 8.79
C HIS A 126 -8.89 -7.67 9.40
N THR A 127 -7.72 -8.18 9.78
CA THR A 127 -7.59 -9.49 10.41
C THR A 127 -8.36 -9.55 11.73
N ALA A 128 -8.32 -8.49 12.55
CA ALA A 128 -9.07 -8.46 13.80
C ALA A 128 -10.58 -8.63 13.56
N PHE A 129 -11.17 -7.87 12.63
CA PHE A 129 -12.59 -8.02 12.29
C PHE A 129 -12.92 -9.40 11.72
N MET A 130 -12.10 -9.93 10.82
CA MET A 130 -12.34 -11.25 10.23
C MET A 130 -12.25 -12.38 11.26
N ARG A 131 -11.18 -12.41 12.09
CA ARG A 131 -10.99 -13.45 13.12
C ARG A 131 -12.02 -13.35 14.24
N ALA A 132 -12.42 -12.14 14.61
CA ALA A 132 -13.43 -11.90 15.65
C ALA A 132 -14.87 -11.95 15.12
N GLN A 133 -15.10 -12.32 13.85
CA GLN A 133 -16.44 -12.32 13.24
C GLN A 133 -17.51 -12.99 14.11
N PRO A 134 -17.29 -14.20 14.67
CA PRO A 134 -18.29 -14.84 15.52
C PRO A 134 -18.68 -14.03 16.78
N GLN A 135 -17.81 -13.13 17.23
CA GLN A 135 -18.01 -12.34 18.45
C GLN A 135 -18.86 -11.09 18.20
N TRP A 136 -18.81 -10.49 17.00
CA TRP A 136 -19.50 -9.23 16.71
C TRP A 136 -20.67 -9.37 15.74
N ILE A 137 -20.75 -10.44 14.94
CA ILE A 137 -21.75 -10.56 13.87
C ILE A 137 -23.14 -10.99 14.36
N GLY A 138 -23.25 -11.50 15.60
CA GLY A 138 -24.49 -12.02 16.17
C GLY A 138 -25.74 -11.15 15.95
N PRO A 139 -25.68 -9.82 16.17
CA PRO A 139 -26.81 -8.91 15.92
C PRO A 139 -27.36 -8.95 14.50
N LEU A 140 -26.54 -9.26 13.48
CA LEU A 140 -27.01 -9.40 12.10
C LEU A 140 -28.05 -10.53 11.97
N ALA A 141 -27.81 -11.65 12.63
CA ALA A 141 -28.70 -12.81 12.60
C ALA A 141 -29.92 -12.65 13.52
N THR A 142 -29.78 -11.95 14.64
CA THR A 142 -30.82 -11.89 15.70
C THR A 142 -31.71 -10.65 15.65
N SER A 143 -31.37 -9.63 14.86
CA SER A 143 -32.17 -8.40 14.76
C SER A 143 -33.57 -8.65 14.17
N THR A 144 -34.56 -7.87 14.61
CA THR A 144 -35.92 -7.88 14.06
C THR A 144 -35.99 -7.24 12.67
N PRO A 145 -37.04 -7.50 11.87
CA PRO A 145 -37.23 -6.84 10.58
C PRO A 145 -37.21 -5.31 10.67
N ALA A 146 -37.86 -4.71 11.68
CA ALA A 146 -37.87 -3.26 11.88
C ALA A 146 -36.48 -2.70 12.26
N GLN A 147 -35.63 -3.49 12.93
CA GLN A 147 -34.23 -3.11 13.18
C GLN A 147 -33.42 -3.12 11.89
N ARG A 148 -33.56 -4.19 11.08
CA ARG A 148 -32.84 -4.31 9.79
C ARG A 148 -33.24 -3.24 8.79
N GLN A 149 -34.51 -2.86 8.75
CA GLN A 149 -35.00 -1.79 7.88
C GLN A 149 -34.24 -0.48 8.12
N ARG A 150 -33.88 -0.16 9.37
CA ARG A 150 -33.11 1.06 9.68
C ARG A 150 -31.69 1.08 9.10
N TRP A 151 -31.12 -0.06 8.74
CA TRP A 151 -29.80 -0.12 8.12
C TRP A 151 -29.83 0.26 6.63
N THR A 152 -31.02 0.19 6.01
CA THR A 152 -31.22 0.52 4.60
C THR A 152 -32.12 1.74 4.38
N THR A 153 -32.62 2.35 5.45
CA THR A 153 -33.40 3.58 5.39
C THR A 153 -32.67 4.71 6.10
N GLY A 154 -32.30 5.77 5.37
CA GLY A 154 -31.65 6.95 5.95
C GLY A 154 -31.01 7.86 4.89
N PRO A 155 -30.39 8.99 5.29
CA PRO A 155 -29.76 9.94 4.37
C PRO A 155 -28.60 9.37 3.55
N PHE A 156 -28.05 8.23 3.96
CA PHE A 156 -26.98 7.50 3.26
C PHE A 156 -27.49 6.34 2.39
N ALA A 157 -28.81 6.12 2.34
CA ALA A 157 -29.44 5.12 1.49
C ALA A 157 -29.78 5.75 0.13
N SER A 158 -28.76 6.09 -0.64
CA SER A 158 -28.88 6.61 -2.01
C SER A 158 -27.62 6.33 -2.80
#